data_AF-A0AAV6CIQ0-F1
#
_entry.id   AF-A0AAV6CIQ0-F1
#
_cell.length_a   1.000
_cell.length_b   1.000
_cell.length_c   1.000
_cell.angle_alpha   90.00
_cell.angle_beta   90.00
_cell.angle_gamma   90.00
#
_symmetry.space_group_name_H-M   'P 1'
#
loop_
_entity.id
_entity.type
_entity.pdbx_description
1 polymer ?
#
loop_
_entity_poly.entity_id
_entity_poly.type
_entity_poly.pdbx_seq_one_letter_code
_entity_poly.pdbx_strand_id
1 'polypeptide(L)'
;TRCGGPCPTMTREMATLARSAGPNARFVTLTTDPENDTPTVMKEYSARFEADPKRWSFLTGPKKEIARLAVQDLKFTTMEKDPGQQENENDLFIHSSNFMVVDKKGRVRASVESLEPFAQDTLLKIIKDLEREPAR
;
A
#
# COMPACT_ATOMS: atom_id res chain seq x y z
N THR A 1 -10.25 2.61 -5.56
CA THR A 1 -10.24 1.96 -6.90
C THR A 1 -10.62 2.87 -8.07
N ARG A 2 -11.29 4.00 -7.83
CA ARG A 2 -11.72 5.00 -8.83
C ARG A 2 -10.80 6.22 -8.97
N CYS A 3 -9.59 6.15 -8.42
CA CYS A 3 -8.66 7.28 -8.41
C CYS A 3 -8.17 7.56 -9.84
N GLY A 4 -8.33 8.81 -10.30
CA GLY A 4 -7.77 9.29 -11.57
C GLY A 4 -6.30 9.73 -11.50
N GLY A 5 -5.68 9.65 -10.33
CA GLY A 5 -4.31 10.08 -10.06
C GLY A 5 -3.30 8.91 -10.03
N PRO A 6 -2.38 8.86 -9.05
CA PRO A 6 -1.24 7.94 -9.07
C PRO A 6 -1.58 6.48 -8.74
N CYS A 7 -2.71 6.20 -8.10
CA CYS A 7 -3.01 4.86 -7.55
C CYS A 7 -2.95 3.71 -8.58
N PRO A 8 -3.46 3.84 -9.83
CA PRO A 8 -3.33 2.79 -10.84
C PRO A 8 -1.87 2.53 -11.23
N THR A 9 -1.05 3.59 -11.31
CA THR A 9 0.39 3.48 -11.59
C THR A 9 1.09 2.77 -10.43
N MET A 10 0.85 3.20 -9.19
CA MET A 10 1.38 2.52 -8.00
C MET A 10 0.97 1.04 -7.97
N THR A 11 -0.30 0.73 -8.27
CA THR A 11 -0.75 -0.67 -8.28
C THR A 11 0.00 -1.48 -9.34
N ARG A 12 0.28 -0.90 -10.52
CA ARG A 12 1.10 -1.55 -11.54
C ARG A 12 2.53 -1.79 -11.08
N GLU A 13 3.14 -0.81 -10.41
CA GLU A 13 4.47 -0.93 -9.82
C GLU A 13 4.50 -2.04 -8.75
N MET A 14 3.50 -2.10 -7.87
CA MET A 14 3.37 -3.16 -6.88
C MET A 14 3.22 -4.54 -7.54
N ALA A 15 2.51 -4.65 -8.66
CA ALA A 15 2.39 -5.90 -9.41
C ALA A 15 3.74 -6.35 -9.99
N THR A 16 4.53 -5.42 -10.51
CA THR A 16 5.90 -5.70 -10.97
C THR A 16 6.80 -6.16 -9.83
N LEU A 17 6.71 -5.50 -8.67
CA LEU A 17 7.44 -5.88 -7.47
C LEU A 17 7.04 -7.29 -7.00
N ALA A 18 5.75 -7.60 -6.96
CA ALA A 18 5.24 -8.89 -6.52
C ALA A 18 5.68 -10.07 -7.41
N ARG A 19 5.79 -9.84 -8.72
CA ARG A 19 6.33 -10.82 -9.66
C ARG A 19 7.83 -11.06 -9.48
N SER A 20 8.58 -10.01 -9.14
CA SER A 20 10.06 -10.06 -9.03
C SER A 20 10.56 -10.45 -7.63
N ALA A 21 9.74 -10.31 -6.60
CA ALA A 21 10.09 -10.62 -5.22
C ALA A 21 10.03 -12.12 -4.93
N GLY A 22 10.86 -12.56 -3.97
CA GLY A 22 10.92 -13.94 -3.50
C GLY A 22 9.59 -14.46 -2.94
N PRO A 23 9.42 -15.81 -2.88
CA PRO A 23 8.14 -16.43 -2.57
C PRO A 23 7.62 -16.16 -1.15
N ASN A 24 8.49 -15.69 -0.25
CA ASN A 24 8.14 -15.39 1.14
C ASN A 24 7.60 -13.96 1.31
N ALA A 25 7.84 -13.07 0.36
CA ALA A 25 7.29 -11.72 0.37
C ALA A 25 5.77 -11.75 0.20
N ARG A 26 5.08 -10.96 1.05
CA ARG A 26 3.64 -10.69 0.98
C ARG A 26 3.42 -9.22 0.68
N PHE A 27 2.33 -8.94 -0.01
CA PHE A 27 1.96 -7.61 -0.46
C PHE A 27 0.60 -7.25 0.09
N VAL A 28 0.43 -5.98 0.43
CA VAL A 28 -0.82 -5.48 0.99
C VAL A 28 -1.13 -4.14 0.34
N THR A 29 -2.34 -3.99 -0.18
CA THR A 29 -2.89 -2.72 -0.63
C THR A 29 -4.05 -2.35 0.27
N LEU A 30 -3.98 -1.19 0.91
CA LEU A 30 -5.04 -0.64 1.75
C LEU A 30 -5.76 0.45 0.95
N THR A 31 -7.10 0.41 0.92
CA THR A 31 -7.88 1.48 0.30
C THR A 31 -7.79 2.79 1.10
N THR A 32 -7.85 3.92 0.39
CA THR A 32 -8.06 5.26 0.97
C THR A 32 -9.53 5.71 0.90
N ASP A 33 -10.40 4.94 0.27
CA ASP A 33 -11.81 5.26 0.01
C ASP A 33 -12.71 4.06 0.39
N PRO A 34 -12.76 3.67 1.68
CA PRO A 34 -13.46 2.46 2.12
C PRO A 34 -14.98 2.47 1.92
N GLU A 35 -15.59 3.65 1.80
CA GLU A 35 -17.03 3.77 1.56
C GLU A 35 -17.42 3.26 0.17
N ASN A 36 -16.48 3.32 -0.78
CA ASN A 36 -16.69 2.90 -2.17
C ASN A 36 -15.94 1.60 -2.48
N ASP A 37 -14.76 1.42 -1.91
CA ASP A 37 -13.91 0.25 -2.10
C ASP A 37 -14.34 -0.91 -1.20
N THR A 38 -15.53 -1.46 -1.48
CA THR A 38 -16.03 -2.67 -0.82
C THR A 38 -15.16 -3.89 -1.13
N PRO A 39 -15.26 -5.02 -0.37
CA PRO A 39 -14.50 -6.22 -0.66
C PRO A 39 -14.67 -6.74 -2.10
N THR A 40 -15.88 -6.64 -2.65
CA THR A 40 -16.18 -7.02 -4.05
C THR A 40 -15.43 -6.11 -5.03
N VAL A 41 -15.52 -4.80 -4.85
CA VAL A 41 -14.84 -3.80 -5.71
C VAL A 41 -13.32 -3.95 -5.64
N MET A 42 -12.77 -4.19 -4.44
CA MET A 42 -11.34 -4.41 -4.25
C MET A 42 -10.85 -5.71 -4.91
N LYS A 43 -11.66 -6.77 -4.88
CA LYS A 43 -11.38 -8.04 -5.56
C LYS A 43 -11.38 -7.89 -7.09
N GLU A 44 -12.34 -7.14 -7.64
CA GLU A 44 -12.37 -6.83 -9.06
C GLU A 44 -11.17 -5.97 -9.48
N TYR A 45 -10.83 -4.96 -8.67
CA TYR A 45 -9.67 -4.12 -8.89
C TYR A 45 -8.38 -4.94 -8.87
N SER A 46 -8.18 -5.81 -7.87
CA SER A 46 -6.97 -6.65 -7.80
C SER A 46 -6.82 -7.59 -8.99
N ALA A 47 -7.94 -8.13 -9.50
CA ALA A 47 -7.93 -9.01 -10.66
C ALA A 47 -7.43 -8.30 -11.94
N ARG A 48 -7.72 -7.00 -12.11
CA ARG A 48 -7.24 -6.19 -13.24
C ARG A 48 -5.72 -6.04 -13.29
N PHE A 49 -5.03 -6.26 -12.16
CA PHE A 49 -3.57 -6.21 -12.05
C PHE A 49 -2.95 -7.61 -11.89
N GLU A 50 -3.75 -8.66 -12.09
CA GLU A 50 -3.33 -10.06 -11.99
C GLU A 50 -2.69 -10.38 -10.63
N ALA A 51 -3.19 -9.76 -9.57
CA ALA A 51 -2.69 -9.97 -8.22
C ALA A 51 -2.98 -11.41 -7.76
N ASP A 52 -1.95 -12.14 -7.32
CA ASP A 52 -2.12 -13.46 -6.69
C ASP A 52 -2.73 -13.28 -5.29
N PRO A 53 -3.99 -13.72 -5.05
CA PRO A 53 -4.65 -13.53 -3.76
C PRO A 53 -3.98 -14.29 -2.61
N LYS A 54 -3.11 -15.27 -2.90
CA LYS A 54 -2.31 -15.94 -1.87
C LYS A 54 -1.18 -15.05 -1.38
N ARG A 55 -0.63 -14.16 -2.23
CA ARG A 55 0.54 -13.33 -1.91
C ARG A 55 0.21 -11.87 -1.71
N TRP A 56 -0.85 -11.37 -2.34
CA TRP A 56 -1.21 -9.96 -2.34
C TRP A 56 -2.67 -9.76 -1.88
N SER A 57 -2.82 -9.17 -0.70
CA SER A 57 -4.13 -8.87 -0.11
C SER A 57 -4.53 -7.42 -0.38
N PHE A 58 -5.80 -7.23 -0.71
CA PHE A 58 -6.42 -5.92 -0.88
C PHE A 58 -7.41 -5.73 0.26
N LEU A 59 -7.16 -4.73 1.11
CA LEU A 59 -7.84 -4.53 2.38
C LEU A 59 -8.75 -3.29 2.34
N THR A 60 -9.90 -3.44 2.96
CA THR A 60 -10.90 -2.39 3.21
C THR A 60 -11.52 -2.60 4.59
N GLY A 61 -12.25 -1.62 5.11
CA GLY A 61 -12.79 -1.63 6.46
C GLY A 61 -13.25 -0.24 6.92
N PRO A 62 -13.61 -0.07 8.20
CA PRO A 62 -14.07 1.21 8.72
C PRO A 62 -13.02 2.32 8.52
N LYS A 63 -13.43 3.50 8.02
CA LYS A 63 -12.54 4.65 7.73
C LYS A 63 -11.60 4.99 8.91
N LYS A 64 -12.13 4.96 10.13
CA LYS A 64 -11.37 5.21 11.36
C LYS A 64 -10.25 4.19 11.58
N GLU A 65 -10.48 2.91 11.29
CA GLU A 65 -9.47 1.86 11.46
C GLU A 65 -8.40 1.95 10.38
N ILE A 66 -8.80 2.22 9.14
CA ILE A 66 -7.87 2.47 8.03
C ILE A 66 -6.95 3.65 8.33
N ALA A 67 -7.53 4.78 8.76
CA ALA A 67 -6.77 5.97 9.13
C ALA A 67 -5.82 5.68 10.30
N ARG A 68 -6.29 4.97 11.33
CA ARG A 68 -5.45 4.56 12.46
C ARG A 68 -4.26 3.72 11.99
N LEU A 69 -4.51 2.65 11.23
CA LEU A 69 -3.46 1.76 10.74
C LEU A 69 -2.45 2.51 9.86
N ALA A 70 -2.93 3.31 8.91
CA ALA A 70 -2.05 4.01 7.99
C ALA A 70 -1.20 5.07 8.69
N VAL A 71 -1.79 5.90 9.54
CA VAL A 71 -1.12 7.06 10.14
C VAL A 71 -0.37 6.71 11.41
N GLN A 72 -1.02 5.98 12.32
CA GLN A 72 -0.44 5.70 13.63
C GLN A 72 0.53 4.53 13.59
N ASP A 73 0.19 3.45 12.88
CA ASP A 73 0.97 2.21 12.92
C ASP A 73 2.00 2.14 11.80
N LEU A 74 1.60 2.50 10.57
CA LEU A 74 2.46 2.45 9.38
C LEU A 74 3.17 3.77 9.07
N LYS A 75 2.87 4.84 9.82
CA LYS A 75 3.52 6.16 9.71
C LYS A 75 3.45 6.76 8.30
N PHE A 76 2.40 6.48 7.55
CA PHE A 76 2.14 7.18 6.29
C PHE A 76 1.91 8.66 6.56
N THR A 77 2.57 9.51 5.79
CA THR A 77 2.30 10.95 5.80
C THR A 77 0.89 11.18 5.25
N THR A 78 0.04 11.85 6.04
CA THR A 78 -1.25 12.35 5.56
C THR A 78 -1.07 13.76 5.08
N MET A 79 -1.53 14.05 3.86
CA MET A 79 -1.76 15.41 3.42
C MET A 79 -3.27 15.67 3.48
N GLU A 80 -3.64 16.80 4.04
CA GLU A 80 -5.04 17.22 4.05
C GLU A 80 -5.54 17.40 2.61
N LYS A 81 -6.78 16.97 2.35
CA LYS A 81 -7.52 17.40 1.15
C LYS A 81 -7.68 18.91 1.16
N ASP A 82 -7.87 19.51 -0.01
CA ASP A 82 -8.34 20.90 -0.09
C ASP A 82 -9.61 21.07 0.75
N PRO A 83 -9.75 22.18 1.52
CA PRO A 83 -10.87 22.38 2.46
C PRO A 83 -12.27 22.21 1.85
N GLY A 84 -12.41 22.44 0.54
CA GLY A 84 -13.67 22.25 -0.19
C GLY A 84 -14.04 20.79 -0.53
N GLN A 85 -13.17 19.83 -0.21
CA GLN A 85 -13.37 18.40 -0.47
C GLN A 85 -13.34 17.54 0.81
N GLN A 86 -13.13 18.19 1.97
CA GLN A 86 -13.13 17.55 3.27
C GLN A 86 -14.56 17.35 3.75
N GLU A 87 -14.95 16.11 3.98
CA GLU A 87 -16.28 15.80 4.55
C GLU A 87 -16.34 16.08 6.07
N ASN A 88 -15.19 16.10 6.75
CA ASN A 88 -15.04 16.51 8.16
C ASN A 88 -13.54 16.66 8.53
N GLU A 89 -13.28 17.11 9.78
CA GLU A 89 -11.94 17.32 10.35
C GLU A 89 -11.04 16.07 10.38
N ASN A 90 -11.62 14.86 10.24
CA ASN A 90 -10.88 13.60 10.14
C ASN A 90 -10.82 13.07 8.71
N ASP A 91 -11.22 13.85 7.70
CA ASP A 91 -11.08 13.52 6.27
C ASP A 91 -9.64 13.75 5.78
N LEU A 92 -8.69 13.22 6.57
CA LEU A 92 -7.28 13.12 6.24
C LEU A 92 -7.13 12.04 5.18
N PHE A 93 -7.21 12.44 3.91
CA PHE A 93 -6.88 11.53 2.83
C PHE A 93 -5.39 11.22 2.87
N ILE A 94 -5.04 9.94 2.92
CA ILE A 94 -3.65 9.51 2.84
C ILE A 94 -3.20 9.69 1.38
N HIS A 95 -2.71 10.89 1.03
CA HIS A 95 -2.05 11.16 -0.25
C HIS A 95 -0.56 10.82 -0.15
N SER A 96 -0.27 9.55 0.12
CA SER A 96 1.10 9.03 0.07
C SER A 96 1.26 8.10 -1.12
N SER A 97 2.23 8.40 -1.97
CA SER A 97 2.70 7.50 -3.02
C SER A 97 3.84 6.59 -2.56
N ASN A 98 4.08 6.52 -1.25
CA ASN A 98 5.13 5.67 -0.69
C ASN A 98 4.69 4.20 -0.60
N PHE A 99 5.63 3.29 -0.84
CA PHE A 99 5.56 1.92 -0.38
C PHE A 99 6.32 1.76 0.93
N MET A 100 5.67 1.09 1.87
CA MET A 100 6.24 0.74 3.16
C MET A 100 6.73 -0.70 3.10
N VAL A 101 7.94 -0.93 3.61
CA VAL A 101 8.49 -2.28 3.76
C VAL A 101 8.50 -2.64 5.23
N VAL A 102 7.83 -3.74 5.57
CA VAL A 102 7.67 -4.22 6.94
C VAL A 102 8.33 -5.59 7.07
N ASP A 103 9.13 -5.79 8.12
CA ASP A 103 9.78 -7.08 8.37
C ASP A 103 8.85 -8.11 9.04
N LYS A 104 9.36 -9.34 9.22
CA LYS A 104 8.62 -10.46 9.84
C LYS A 104 8.22 -10.19 11.29
N LYS A 105 8.75 -9.14 11.94
CA LYS A 105 8.45 -8.73 13.32
C LYS A 105 7.46 -7.56 13.36
N GLY A 106 6.92 -7.15 12.22
CA GLY A 106 5.99 -6.02 12.12
C GLY A 106 6.67 -4.66 12.21
N ARG A 107 7.99 -4.56 12.01
CA ARG A 107 8.71 -3.27 12.08
C ARG A 107 8.84 -2.67 10.70
N VAL A 108 8.57 -1.37 10.58
CA VAL A 108 8.82 -0.62 9.35
C VAL A 108 10.34 -0.50 9.16
N ARG A 109 10.82 -0.91 7.97
CA ARG A 109 12.23 -0.93 7.60
C ARG A 109 12.59 0.12 6.55
N ALA A 110 11.61 0.50 5.73
CA ALA A 110 11.77 1.56 4.74
C ALA A 110 10.42 2.15 4.35
N SER A 111 10.47 3.40 3.91
CA SER A 111 9.41 4.10 3.16
C SER A 111 10.07 4.58 1.87
N VAL A 112 9.58 4.13 0.72
CA VAL A 112 10.14 4.48 -0.59
C VAL A 112 9.05 5.11 -1.43
N GLU A 113 9.28 6.32 -1.94
CA GLU A 113 8.38 6.95 -2.91
C GLU A 113 8.34 6.10 -4.18
N SER A 114 7.17 5.55 -4.51
CA SER A 114 7.03 4.53 -5.55
C SER A 114 7.19 5.07 -6.97
N LEU A 115 7.04 6.39 -7.14
CA LEU A 115 7.12 7.06 -8.44
C LEU A 115 8.51 7.64 -8.75
N GLU A 116 9.45 7.59 -7.81
CA GLU A 116 10.82 8.03 -8.01
C GLU A 116 11.63 7.03 -8.87
N PRO A 117 12.63 7.49 -9.64
CA PRO A 117 13.53 6.61 -10.36
C PRO A 117 14.19 5.57 -9.42
N PHE A 118 14.37 4.34 -9.91
CA PHE A 118 15.01 3.24 -9.18
C PHE A 118 14.28 2.78 -7.88
N ALA A 119 13.05 3.24 -7.63
CA ALA A 119 12.25 2.77 -6.48
C ALA A 119 12.11 1.24 -6.47
N GLN A 120 11.83 0.64 -7.63
CA GLN A 120 11.72 -0.82 -7.80
C GLN A 120 12.99 -1.57 -7.35
N ASP A 121 14.16 -1.15 -7.84
CA ASP A 121 15.43 -1.81 -7.53
C ASP A 121 15.75 -1.67 -6.03
N THR A 122 15.49 -0.50 -5.46
CA THR A 122 15.66 -0.23 -4.04
C THR A 122 14.77 -1.15 -3.20
N LEU A 123 13.48 -1.25 -3.53
CA LEU A 123 12.52 -2.11 -2.84
C LEU A 123 12.90 -3.59 -2.95
N LEU A 124 13.27 -4.05 -4.15
CA LEU A 124 13.69 -5.44 -4.37
C LEU A 124 14.95 -5.79 -3.59
N LYS A 125 15.92 -4.87 -3.50
CA LYS A 125 17.12 -5.06 -2.69
C LYS A 125 16.75 -5.22 -1.22
N ILE A 126 15.94 -4.30 -0.68
CA ILE A 126 15.51 -4.34 0.72
C ILE A 126 14.77 -5.65 1.01
N ILE A 127 13.82 -6.06 0.16
CA ILE A 127 13.06 -7.31 0.34
C ILE A 127 14.01 -8.51 0.38
N LYS A 128 14.96 -8.60 -0.55
CA LYS A 128 15.95 -9.70 -0.59
C LYS A 128 16.83 -9.74 0.65
N ASP A 129 17.22 -8.57 1.17
CA ASP A 129 18.01 -8.49 2.40
C ASP A 129 17.18 -8.96 3.61
N LEU A 130 15.92 -8.55 3.71
CA LEU A 130 15.00 -8.99 4.78
C LEU A 130 14.63 -10.48 4.70
N GLU A 131 14.57 -11.06 3.51
CA GLU A 131 14.33 -12.51 3.36
C GLU A 131 15.46 -13.34 3.96
N ARG A 132 16.70 -12.82 3.93
CA ARG A 132 17.91 -13.44 4.50
C ARG A 132 18.05 -13.20 6.00
N GLU A 133 17.32 -12.24 6.57
CA GLU A 133 17.36 -11.99 8.01
C GLU A 133 16.80 -13.19 8.77
N PRO A 134 17.51 -13.66 9.82
CA PRO A 134 17.04 -14.77 10.64
C PRO A 134 15.74 -14.39 11.33
N ALA A 135 14.76 -15.28 11.25
CA ALA A 135 13.56 -15.23 12.08
C ALA A 135 13.97 -15.57 13.53
N ARG A 136 14.45 -14.58 14.28
CA ARG A 136 14.66 -14.70 15.73
C ARG A 136 13.62 -13.89 16.46
#